data_AF-A0A9X4FC58-F1
#
_entry.id   AF-A0A9X4FC58-F1
#
_cell.length_a   1.000
_cell.length_b   1.000
_cell.length_c   1.000
_cell.angle_alpha   90.00
_cell.angle_beta   90.00
_cell.angle_gamma   90.00
#
_symmetry.space_group_name_H-M   'P 1'
#
loop_
_entity.id
_entity.type
_entity.pdbx_description
1 polymer ?
#
loop_
_entity_poly.entity_id
_entity_poly.type
_entity_poly.pdbx_seq_one_letter_code
_entity_poly.pdbx_strand_id
1 'polypeptide(L)'
;MRKTISVTDKEEVAALKRLVMDSIDKSVEQIRTERDAYGLFSKMKFGGVGFDPLDSDRELNVIEQINQSFTYLASFNAMEVLFKYHSELAPYTLNLGTAPGSDIESNCGTLAAEVFASVTPSNNQKLKKDIDKVAATDAQLKYAFFMCPNFEYGRQAKFERDGVMVWALEGANAL
;
A
#
# COMPACT_ATOMS: atom_id res chain seq x y z
N MET A 1 -8.84 -5.10 -14.78
CA MET A 1 -8.44 -3.68 -14.60
C MET A 1 -6.92 -3.58 -14.56
N ARG A 2 -6.31 -2.52 -15.10
CA ARG A 2 -4.85 -2.34 -15.00
C ARG A 2 -4.52 -1.96 -13.57
N LYS A 3 -3.79 -2.82 -12.86
CA LYS A 3 -3.31 -2.59 -11.49
C LYS A 3 -2.13 -1.61 -11.42
N THR A 4 -1.79 -0.99 -12.55
CA THR A 4 -0.73 0.00 -12.67
C THR A 4 -1.38 1.35 -12.91
N ILE A 5 -1.08 2.33 -12.06
CA ILE A 5 -1.68 3.66 -12.08
C ILE A 5 -0.54 4.68 -12.18
N SER A 6 -0.72 5.74 -12.97
CA SER A 6 0.22 6.85 -12.98
C SER A 6 -0.38 8.02 -12.20
N VAL A 7 0.43 8.66 -11.35
CA VAL A 7 0.04 9.85 -10.59
C VAL A 7 1.06 10.97 -10.78
N THR A 8 0.55 12.20 -10.86
CA THR A 8 1.31 13.41 -11.13
C THR A 8 1.33 14.38 -9.95
N ASP A 9 0.29 14.34 -9.11
CA ASP A 9 0.14 15.25 -7.98
C ASP A 9 -0.55 14.60 -6.77
N LYS A 10 -0.71 15.41 -5.70
CA LYS A 10 -1.30 14.96 -4.43
C LYS A 10 -2.81 14.84 -4.51
N GLU A 11 -3.44 15.60 -5.40
CA GLU A 11 -4.88 15.62 -5.62
C GLU A 11 -5.36 14.29 -6.22
N GLU A 12 -4.64 13.73 -7.19
CA GLU A 12 -4.88 12.40 -7.74
C GLU A 12 -4.73 11.31 -6.67
N VAL A 13 -3.69 11.39 -5.83
CA VAL A 13 -3.50 10.46 -4.71
C VAL A 13 -4.64 10.57 -3.69
N ALA A 14 -5.09 11.79 -3.39
CA ALA A 14 -6.22 12.01 -2.48
C ALA A 14 -7.52 11.42 -3.03
N ALA A 15 -7.75 11.49 -4.34
CA ALA A 15 -8.90 10.84 -4.98
C ALA A 15 -8.83 9.31 -4.86
N LEU A 16 -7.65 8.70 -5.08
CA LEU A 16 -7.45 7.26 -4.90
C LEU A 16 -7.67 6.81 -3.46
N LYS A 17 -7.20 7.58 -2.47
CA LYS A 17 -7.47 7.31 -1.04
C LYS A 17 -8.97 7.26 -0.74
N ARG A 18 -9.77 8.17 -1.33
CA ARG A 18 -11.23 8.17 -1.15
C ARG A 18 -11.86 6.89 -1.68
N LEU A 19 -11.46 6.41 -2.86
CA LEU A 19 -11.96 5.14 -3.41
C LEU A 19 -11.70 3.96 -2.45
N VAL A 20 -10.52 3.92 -1.84
CA VAL A 20 -10.20 2.89 -0.84
C VAL A 20 -11.14 2.99 0.36
N MET A 21 -11.35 4.19 0.89
CA MET A 21 -12.26 4.40 2.02
C MET A 21 -13.71 4.03 1.67
N ASP A 22 -14.21 4.43 0.50
CA ASP A 22 -15.55 4.09 0.03
C ASP A 22 -15.74 2.56 -0.08
N SER A 23 -14.72 1.82 -0.54
CA SER A 23 -14.74 0.36 -0.58
C SER A 23 -14.83 -0.27 0.82
N ILE A 24 -14.12 0.31 1.80
CA ILE A 24 -14.13 -0.15 3.20
C ILE A 24 -15.53 0.07 3.77
N ASP A 25 -16.10 1.26 3.60
CA ASP A 25 -17.43 1.61 4.10
C ASP A 25 -18.51 0.68 3.52
N LYS A 26 -18.44 0.39 2.21
CA LYS A 26 -19.34 -0.57 1.55
C LYS A 26 -19.26 -1.96 2.19
N SER A 27 -18.06 -2.40 2.55
CA SER A 27 -17.83 -3.73 3.15
C SER A 27 -18.31 -3.79 4.59
N VAL A 28 -18.08 -2.71 5.35
CA VAL A 28 -18.61 -2.55 6.72
C VAL A 28 -20.13 -2.62 6.72
N GLU A 29 -20.80 -2.02 5.74
CA GLU A 29 -22.26 -2.10 5.61
C GLU A 29 -22.76 -3.52 5.30
N GLN A 30 -22.06 -4.27 4.43
CA GLN A 30 -22.37 -5.69 4.19
C GLN A 30 -22.22 -6.54 5.47
N ILE A 31 -21.16 -6.30 6.24
CA ILE A 31 -20.92 -6.99 7.51
C ILE A 31 -21.99 -6.65 8.54
N ARG A 32 -22.39 -5.38 8.62
CA ARG A 32 -23.41 -4.89 9.58
C ARG A 32 -24.82 -5.41 9.30
N THR A 33 -25.13 -5.80 8.07
CA THR A 33 -26.46 -6.27 7.68
C THR A 33 -26.61 -7.78 7.75
N GLU A 34 -25.52 -8.55 7.69
CA GLU A 34 -25.56 -10.00 7.87
C GLU A 34 -25.96 -10.37 9.31
N ARG A 35 -26.76 -11.43 9.45
CA ARG A 35 -27.32 -11.90 10.73
C ARG A 35 -26.98 -13.35 11.01
N ASP A 36 -26.63 -14.13 9.98
CA ASP A 36 -26.12 -15.49 10.16
C ASP A 36 -24.61 -15.46 10.43
N ALA A 37 -24.22 -15.88 11.63
CA ALA A 37 -22.82 -15.87 12.06
C ALA A 37 -21.94 -16.79 11.20
N TYR A 38 -22.44 -17.99 10.85
CA TYR A 38 -21.66 -18.91 10.02
C TYR A 38 -21.57 -18.39 8.59
N GLY A 39 -22.69 -17.93 8.03
CA GLY A 39 -22.75 -17.27 6.73
C GLY A 39 -21.79 -16.08 6.63
N LEU A 40 -21.75 -15.22 7.66
CA LEU A 40 -20.82 -14.09 7.71
C LEU A 40 -19.36 -14.55 7.67
N PHE A 41 -18.96 -15.50 8.52
CA PHE A 41 -17.60 -16.03 8.54
C PHE A 41 -17.22 -16.69 7.21
N SER A 42 -18.16 -17.42 6.60
CA SER A 42 -17.99 -18.01 5.28
C SER A 42 -17.75 -16.93 4.23
N LYS A 43 -18.55 -15.87 4.22
CA LYS A 43 -18.39 -14.75 3.29
C LYS A 43 -17.07 -13.99 3.50
N MET A 44 -16.71 -13.73 4.75
CA MET A 44 -15.44 -13.10 5.10
C MET A 44 -14.24 -13.87 4.56
N LYS A 45 -14.28 -15.21 4.60
CA LYS A 45 -13.18 -16.07 4.16
C LYS A 45 -13.17 -16.35 2.66
N PHE A 46 -14.35 -16.54 2.05
CA PHE A 46 -14.48 -17.06 0.69
C PHE A 46 -15.04 -16.06 -0.33
N GLY A 47 -15.67 -14.97 0.09
CA GLY A 47 -16.15 -13.89 -0.79
C GLY A 47 -17.55 -13.36 -0.44
N GLY A 48 -17.93 -12.23 -1.05
CA GLY A 48 -19.30 -11.69 -0.96
C GLY A 48 -19.55 -10.69 0.17
N VAL A 49 -18.49 -10.18 0.81
CA VAL A 49 -18.58 -9.04 1.76
C VAL A 49 -17.49 -7.99 1.54
N GLY A 50 -16.38 -8.34 0.88
CA GLY A 50 -15.30 -7.40 0.58
C GLY A 50 -15.32 -6.98 -0.89
N PHE A 51 -14.60 -5.90 -1.20
CA PHE A 51 -14.49 -5.34 -2.55
C PHE A 51 -13.04 -4.95 -2.87
N ASP A 52 -12.71 -4.88 -4.17
CA ASP A 52 -11.44 -4.33 -4.61
C ASP A 52 -11.32 -2.85 -4.18
N PRO A 53 -10.19 -2.44 -3.58
CA PRO A 53 -10.08 -1.08 -3.03
C PRO A 53 -10.21 0.04 -4.08
N LEU A 54 -10.02 -0.25 -5.37
CA LEU A 54 -10.12 0.74 -6.45
C LEU A 54 -11.25 0.44 -7.44
N ASP A 55 -11.98 -0.66 -7.24
CA ASP A 55 -13.11 -1.08 -8.07
C ASP A 55 -14.18 -1.73 -7.18
N SER A 56 -15.07 -0.90 -6.64
CA SER A 56 -16.07 -1.39 -5.67
C SER A 56 -17.10 -2.36 -6.29
N ASP A 57 -17.14 -2.51 -7.61
CA ASP A 57 -18.01 -3.48 -8.29
C ASP A 57 -17.37 -4.87 -8.37
N ARG A 58 -16.06 -4.97 -8.10
CA ARG A 58 -15.34 -6.23 -8.03
C ARG A 58 -15.33 -6.76 -6.60
N GLU A 59 -16.02 -7.88 -6.37
CA GLU A 59 -16.03 -8.56 -5.07
C GLU A 59 -14.70 -9.25 -4.75
N LEU A 60 -14.35 -9.22 -3.47
CA LEU A 60 -13.25 -9.94 -2.84
C LEU A 60 -13.73 -10.60 -1.54
N ASN A 61 -12.91 -11.48 -0.97
CA ASN A 61 -13.07 -11.80 0.46
C ASN A 61 -12.50 -10.66 1.33
N VAL A 62 -13.01 -10.52 2.57
CA VAL A 62 -12.65 -9.38 3.42
C VAL A 62 -11.16 -9.37 3.78
N ILE A 63 -10.54 -10.54 3.89
CA ILE A 63 -9.12 -10.67 4.25
C ILE A 63 -8.25 -10.11 3.12
N GLU A 64 -8.58 -10.42 1.88
CA GLU A 64 -7.90 -9.88 0.70
C GLU A 64 -8.07 -8.37 0.61
N GLN A 65 -9.29 -7.86 0.82
CA GLN A 65 -9.52 -6.42 0.82
C GLN A 65 -8.72 -5.72 1.92
N ILE A 66 -8.73 -6.22 3.17
CA ILE A 66 -7.96 -5.62 4.27
C ILE A 66 -6.48 -5.52 3.88
N ASN A 67 -5.90 -6.62 3.39
CA ASN A 67 -4.50 -6.63 2.98
C ASN A 67 -4.22 -5.63 1.84
N GLN A 68 -5.09 -5.56 0.83
CA GLN A 68 -4.93 -4.64 -0.29
C GLN A 68 -5.15 -3.18 0.11
N SER A 69 -6.21 -2.86 0.84
CA SER A 69 -6.56 -1.50 1.28
C SER A 69 -5.41 -0.87 2.06
N PHE A 70 -4.86 -1.56 3.06
CA PHE A 70 -3.77 -1.00 3.84
C PHE A 70 -2.45 -0.93 3.06
N THR A 71 -2.20 -1.85 2.14
CA THR A 71 -1.04 -1.76 1.23
C THR A 71 -1.19 -0.57 0.28
N TYR A 72 -2.37 -0.33 -0.27
CA TYR A 72 -2.61 0.79 -1.18
C TYR A 72 -2.55 2.13 -0.45
N LEU A 73 -3.15 2.22 0.74
CA LEU A 73 -3.01 3.39 1.60
C LEU A 73 -1.54 3.66 1.94
N ALA A 74 -0.74 2.63 2.17
CA ALA A 74 0.70 2.77 2.37
C ALA A 74 1.37 3.32 1.10
N SER A 75 1.06 2.79 -0.09
CA SER A 75 1.60 3.32 -1.35
C SER A 75 1.24 4.79 -1.55
N PHE A 76 0.00 5.17 -1.22
CA PHE A 76 -0.47 6.56 -1.33
C PHE A 76 0.19 7.49 -0.30
N ASN A 77 0.43 7.02 0.93
CA ASN A 77 1.19 7.79 1.93
C ASN A 77 2.66 7.92 1.54
N ALA A 78 3.26 6.89 0.93
CA ALA A 78 4.60 6.99 0.35
C ALA A 78 4.67 8.05 -0.76
N MET A 79 3.63 8.15 -1.60
CA MET A 79 3.57 9.20 -2.62
C MET A 79 3.61 10.61 -2.03
N GLU A 80 3.00 10.86 -0.87
CA GLU A 80 3.10 12.18 -0.22
C GLU A 80 4.53 12.53 0.20
N VAL A 81 5.29 11.54 0.67
CA VAL A 81 6.72 11.68 0.95
C VAL A 81 7.47 11.95 -0.34
N LEU A 82 7.23 11.18 -1.39
CA LEU A 82 7.93 11.33 -2.67
C LEU A 82 7.64 12.67 -3.35
N PHE A 83 6.39 13.14 -3.35
CA PHE A 83 6.07 14.48 -3.85
C PHE A 83 6.68 15.60 -3.00
N LYS A 84 6.95 15.37 -1.71
CA LYS A 84 7.60 16.36 -0.86
C LYS A 84 9.09 16.49 -1.18
N TYR A 85 9.78 15.38 -1.47
CA TYR A 85 11.23 15.35 -1.61
C TYR A 85 11.74 15.26 -3.05
N HIS A 86 10.90 14.77 -3.97
CA HIS A 86 11.26 14.43 -5.36
C HIS A 86 10.10 14.77 -6.33
N SER A 87 9.43 15.91 -6.14
CA SER A 87 8.32 16.32 -7.02
C SER A 87 8.68 16.38 -8.50
N GLU A 88 9.96 16.65 -8.80
CA GLU A 88 10.52 16.75 -10.15
C GLU A 88 10.62 15.41 -10.90
N LEU A 89 10.51 14.28 -10.20
CA LEU A 89 10.52 12.95 -10.81
C LEU A 89 9.11 12.45 -11.17
N ALA A 90 8.07 13.22 -10.86
CA ALA A 90 6.73 12.94 -11.35
C ALA A 90 6.68 13.03 -12.89
N PRO A 91 5.82 12.25 -13.57
CA PRO A 91 4.87 11.28 -13.02
C PRO A 91 5.51 10.02 -12.42
N TYR A 92 4.84 9.49 -11.40
CA TYR A 92 5.15 8.20 -10.79
C TYR A 92 4.19 7.13 -11.30
N THR A 93 4.69 5.90 -11.37
CA THR A 93 3.94 4.68 -11.65
C THR A 93 3.80 3.88 -10.35
N LEU A 94 2.57 3.57 -9.97
CA LEU A 94 2.18 2.73 -8.85
C LEU A 94 1.79 1.35 -9.37
N ASN A 95 2.61 0.32 -9.10
CA ASN A 95 2.32 -1.06 -9.44
C ASN A 95 1.61 -1.74 -8.27
N LEU A 96 0.28 -1.69 -8.27
CA LEU A 96 -0.54 -2.15 -7.16
C LEU A 96 -0.87 -3.65 -7.24
N GLY A 97 -1.09 -4.26 -6.07
CA GLY A 97 -1.58 -5.63 -5.93
C GLY A 97 -0.58 -6.67 -6.42
N THR A 98 -0.77 -7.17 -7.65
CA THR A 98 0.11 -8.19 -8.25
C THR A 98 0.74 -7.72 -9.55
N ALA A 99 0.74 -6.40 -9.81
CA ALA A 99 1.45 -5.84 -10.94
C ALA A 99 2.96 -6.17 -10.81
N PRO A 100 3.64 -6.51 -11.91
CA PRO A 100 5.08 -6.72 -11.89
C PRO A 100 5.82 -5.38 -11.70
N GLY A 101 7.09 -5.46 -11.30
CA GLY A 101 7.95 -4.29 -11.06
C GLY A 101 8.10 -3.95 -9.59
N SER A 102 8.66 -2.77 -9.34
CA SER A 102 8.69 -2.17 -8.00
C SER A 102 7.34 -1.53 -7.71
N ASP A 103 6.91 -1.50 -6.45
CA ASP A 103 5.58 -0.98 -6.10
C ASP A 103 5.39 0.49 -6.50
N ILE A 104 6.47 1.29 -6.47
CA ILE A 104 6.50 2.66 -6.98
C ILE A 104 7.76 2.88 -7.83
N GLU A 105 7.58 3.49 -9.00
CA GLU A 105 8.67 3.80 -9.93
C GLU A 105 8.49 5.22 -10.49
N SER A 106 9.56 6.00 -10.61
CA SER A 106 9.53 7.21 -11.45
C SER A 106 9.58 6.81 -12.93
N ASN A 107 8.87 7.51 -13.81
CA ASN A 107 8.86 7.14 -15.24
C ASN A 107 10.23 7.27 -15.92
N CYS A 108 11.16 8.06 -15.37
CA CYS A 108 12.55 8.17 -15.84
C CYS A 108 13.47 7.06 -15.31
N GLY A 109 12.99 6.15 -14.46
CA GLY A 109 13.76 5.06 -13.86
C GLY A 109 14.73 5.47 -12.75
N THR A 110 14.79 6.76 -12.38
CA THR A 110 15.70 7.27 -11.34
C THR A 110 15.35 6.76 -9.95
N LEU A 111 14.06 6.55 -9.67
CA LEU A 111 13.54 6.14 -8.36
C LEU A 111 12.76 4.83 -8.46
N ALA A 112 13.05 3.92 -7.52
CA ALA A 112 12.26 2.71 -7.28
C ALA A 112 11.98 2.56 -5.78
N ALA A 113 10.80 2.04 -5.44
CA ALA A 113 10.42 1.76 -4.06
C ALA A 113 9.56 0.51 -3.91
N GLU A 114 9.70 -0.14 -2.76
CA GLU A 114 8.78 -1.17 -2.28
C GLU A 114 7.95 -0.62 -1.11
N VAL A 115 6.72 -1.12 -0.98
CA VAL A 115 5.76 -0.68 0.02
C VAL A 115 5.01 -1.87 0.62
N PHE A 116 4.83 -1.87 1.94
CA PHE A 116 3.97 -2.85 2.58
C PHE A 116 3.25 -2.30 3.81
N ALA A 117 2.18 -2.99 4.22
CA ALA A 117 1.54 -2.80 5.50
C ALA A 117 1.56 -4.10 6.30
N SER A 118 1.93 -4.05 7.58
CA SER A 118 1.96 -5.24 8.44
C SER A 118 1.88 -4.88 9.93
N VAL A 119 1.64 -5.89 10.77
CA VAL A 119 1.62 -5.74 12.24
C VAL A 119 2.99 -5.47 12.86
N THR A 120 4.07 -5.94 12.20
CA THR A 120 5.46 -5.65 12.57
C THR A 120 6.30 -5.63 11.28
N PRO A 121 7.31 -4.74 11.14
CA PRO A 121 8.09 -4.66 9.91
C PRO A 121 8.95 -5.91 9.65
N SER A 122 9.27 -6.66 10.71
CA SER A 122 10.01 -7.93 10.64
C SER A 122 9.13 -9.13 10.27
N ASN A 123 7.80 -8.98 10.22
CA ASN A 123 6.89 -10.10 9.93
C ASN A 123 7.25 -10.76 8.59
N ASN A 124 7.44 -12.08 8.60
CA ASN A 124 7.87 -12.86 7.43
C ASN A 124 9.11 -12.30 6.71
N GLN A 125 9.98 -11.60 7.43
CA GLN A 125 11.15 -10.90 6.90
C GLN A 125 10.80 -9.88 5.79
N LYS A 126 9.59 -9.29 5.82
CA LYS A 126 9.07 -8.44 4.75
C LYS A 126 9.97 -7.23 4.47
N LEU A 127 10.32 -6.45 5.50
CA LEU A 127 11.22 -5.31 5.33
C LEU A 127 12.58 -5.72 4.74
N LYS A 128 13.14 -6.84 5.19
CA LYS A 128 14.41 -7.36 4.69
C LYS A 128 14.32 -7.66 3.18
N LYS A 129 13.28 -8.41 2.78
CA LYS A 129 13.03 -8.81 1.38
C LYS A 129 12.77 -7.60 0.48
N ASP A 130 12.04 -6.62 0.96
CA ASP A 130 11.71 -5.41 0.20
C ASP A 130 12.95 -4.53 0.00
N ILE A 131 13.81 -4.40 1.03
CA ILE A 131 15.14 -3.78 0.89
C ILE A 131 15.99 -4.56 -0.12
N ASP A 132 16.08 -5.88 -0.02
CA ASP A 132 16.88 -6.71 -0.93
C ASP A 132 16.40 -6.57 -2.39
N LYS A 133 15.08 -6.50 -2.60
CA LYS A 133 14.46 -6.32 -3.93
C LYS A 133 14.80 -4.96 -4.53
N VAL A 134 14.59 -3.85 -3.81
CA VAL A 134 14.86 -2.51 -4.36
C VAL A 134 16.37 -2.24 -4.47
N ALA A 135 17.20 -2.81 -3.58
CA ALA A 135 18.65 -2.73 -3.65
C ALA A 135 19.20 -3.34 -4.95
N ALA A 136 18.55 -4.38 -5.48
CA ALA A 136 18.95 -5.03 -6.72
C ALA A 136 18.55 -4.27 -8.01
N THR A 137 17.82 -3.15 -7.90
CA THR A 137 17.46 -2.31 -9.05
C THR A 137 18.61 -1.39 -9.48
N ASP A 138 18.57 -0.91 -10.72
CA ASP A 138 19.49 0.10 -11.25
C ASP A 138 19.08 1.54 -10.89
N ALA A 139 17.98 1.74 -10.15
CA ALA A 139 17.52 3.05 -9.72
C ALA A 139 18.58 3.74 -8.83
N GLN A 140 18.69 5.06 -8.94
CA GLN A 140 19.62 5.84 -8.12
C GLN A 140 19.05 6.11 -6.73
N LEU A 141 17.75 6.35 -6.65
CA LEU A 141 17.02 6.61 -5.43
C LEU A 141 16.19 5.38 -5.07
N LYS A 142 16.49 4.77 -3.92
CA LYS A 142 15.90 3.50 -3.50
C LYS A 142 15.19 3.67 -2.18
N TYR A 143 13.94 3.23 -2.09
CA TYR A 143 13.14 3.32 -0.87
C TYR A 143 12.48 2.00 -0.49
N ALA A 144 12.34 1.80 0.82
CA ALA A 144 11.40 0.85 1.38
C ALA A 144 10.47 1.59 2.35
N PHE A 145 9.19 1.61 2.04
CA PHE A 145 8.16 2.21 2.87
C PHE A 145 7.36 1.14 3.59
N PHE A 146 6.98 1.40 4.83
CA PHE A 146 6.09 0.51 5.56
C PHE A 146 5.07 1.25 6.41
N MET A 147 3.85 0.69 6.48
CA MET A 147 2.82 1.10 7.43
C MET A 147 2.71 0.03 8.53
N CYS A 148 2.99 0.41 9.78
CA CYS A 148 2.99 -0.50 10.92
C CYS A 148 2.55 0.23 12.20
N PRO A 149 1.73 -0.39 13.06
CA PRO A 149 1.39 0.19 14.35
C PRO A 149 2.64 0.35 15.22
N ASN A 150 2.60 1.27 16.18
CA ASN A 150 3.64 1.47 17.19
C ASN A 150 5.04 1.83 16.63
N PHE A 151 5.07 2.53 15.49
CA PHE A 151 6.28 3.16 14.95
C PHE A 151 6.11 4.68 14.88
N GLU A 152 7.17 5.41 15.20
CA GLU A 152 7.24 6.84 14.92
C GLU A 152 7.30 7.04 13.39
N TYR A 153 6.44 7.92 12.87
CA TYR A 153 6.38 8.17 11.43
C TYR A 153 7.60 8.97 10.96
N GLY A 154 8.07 8.68 9.74
CA GLY A 154 9.24 9.31 9.13
C GLY A 154 10.38 8.33 8.90
N ARG A 155 11.56 8.89 8.60
CA ARG A 155 12.75 8.13 8.20
C ARG A 155 13.29 7.27 9.35
N GLN A 156 13.51 5.99 9.07
CA GLN A 156 13.96 4.99 10.01
C GLN A 156 15.40 4.56 9.71
N ALA A 157 16.37 5.46 9.96
CA ALA A 157 17.78 5.26 9.64
C ALA A 157 18.37 3.92 10.16
N LYS A 158 17.87 3.43 11.31
CA LYS A 158 18.30 2.16 11.92
C LYS A 158 18.05 0.91 11.04
N PHE A 159 17.16 0.99 10.06
CA PHE A 159 16.86 -0.12 9.14
C PHE A 159 17.50 0.06 7.77
N GLU A 160 18.12 1.21 7.51
CA GLU A 160 18.73 1.50 6.21
C GLU A 160 19.99 0.66 6.01
N ARG A 161 20.13 0.15 4.79
CA ARG A 161 21.32 -0.56 4.31
C ARG A 161 21.29 -0.60 2.80
N ASP A 162 22.44 -0.93 2.19
CA ASP A 162 22.55 -1.16 0.75
C ASP A 162 22.05 0.04 -0.11
N GLY A 163 22.16 1.26 0.43
CA GLY A 163 21.71 2.49 -0.22
C GLY A 163 20.19 2.72 -0.21
N VAL A 164 19.42 1.90 0.51
CA VAL A 164 17.96 1.99 0.59
C VAL A 164 17.51 2.84 1.78
N MET A 165 16.75 3.89 1.50
CA MET A 165 16.11 4.73 2.52
C MET A 165 14.85 4.07 3.05
N VAL A 166 14.69 4.00 4.37
CA VAL A 166 13.57 3.29 5.00
C VAL A 166 12.67 4.29 5.71
N TRP A 167 11.36 4.18 5.49
CA TRP A 167 10.38 5.12 6.03
C TRP A 167 9.18 4.39 6.65
N ALA A 168 8.83 4.79 7.87
CA ALA A 168 7.56 4.44 8.50
C ALA A 168 6.50 5.46 8.09
N LEU A 169 5.37 4.97 7.58
CA LEU A 169 4.26 5.77 7.09
C LEU A 169 3.18 5.93 8.15
N GLU A 170 2.48 7.06 8.09
CA GLU A 170 1.29 7.30 8.90
C GLU A 170 0.13 6.37 8.53
N GLY A 171 -0.89 6.28 9.41
CA GLY A 171 -2.15 5.60 9.12
C GLY A 171 -2.35 4.25 9.82
N ALA A 172 -1.33 3.71 10.48
CA ALA A 172 -1.51 2.61 11.44
C ALA A 172 -1.80 3.19 12.83
N ASN A 173 -3.01 2.95 13.34
CA ASN A 173 -3.38 3.28 14.72
C ASN A 173 -2.52 2.48 15.71
N ALA A 174 -2.24 3.05 16.88
CA ALA A 174 -1.74 2.25 18.00
C ALA A 174 -2.78 1.16 18.34
N LEU A 175 -2.30 -0.07 18.48
CA LEU A 175 -3.11 -1.26 18.82
C LEU A 175 -2.81 -1.70 20.24
#